data_AF-A0A427KAB3-F1
#
_entry.id   AF-A0A427KAB3-F1
#
_cell.length_a   1.000
_cell.length_b   1.000
_cell.length_c   1.000
_cell.angle_alpha   90.00
_cell.angle_beta   90.00
_cell.angle_gamma   90.00
#
_symmetry.space_group_name_H-M   'P 1'
#
loop_
_entity.id
_entity.type
_entity.pdbx_description
1 polymer ?
#
loop_
_entity_poly.entity_id
_entity_poly.type
_entity_poly.pdbx_seq_one_letter_code
_entity_poly.pdbx_strand_id
1 'polypeptide(L)' 'MLGWNFNFVKLRLLIPPIKFRCPTCHGCQYRFSLHSITPKNPHGANCIFCKATMTVSYKAFAS' A
#
# COMPACT_ATOMS: atom_id res chain seq x y z
N MET A 1 3.47 0.82 -30.65
CA MET A 1 3.76 1.58 -29.41
C MET A 1 2.47 2.27 -28.96
N LEU A 2 1.58 1.56 -28.25
CA LEU A 2 0.32 2.15 -27.79
C LEU A 2 0.50 2.59 -26.34
N GLY A 3 0.69 3.89 -26.15
CA GLY A 3 0.80 4.52 -24.85
C GLY A 3 -0.52 4.46 -24.10
N TRP A 4 -0.51 3.83 -22.94
CA TRP A 4 -1.65 3.83 -22.01
C TRP A 4 -1.85 5.24 -21.47
N ASN A 5 -2.94 5.88 -21.90
CA ASN A 5 -3.38 7.19 -21.41
C ASN A 5 -4.07 7.01 -20.05
N PHE A 6 -3.28 7.00 -18.97
CA PHE A 6 -3.80 6.93 -17.60
C PHE A 6 -4.22 8.33 -17.12
N ASN A 7 -5.44 8.74 -17.46
CA ASN A 7 -6.07 9.93 -16.90
C ASN A 7 -6.57 9.63 -15.46
N PHE A 8 -5.66 9.66 -14.47
CA PHE A 8 -5.94 9.34 -13.05
C PHE A 8 -5.82 10.54 -12.11
N VAL A 9 -5.87 11.78 -12.62
CA VAL A 9 -5.39 12.95 -11.84
C VAL A 9 -6.45 13.58 -10.90
N LYS A 10 -7.70 13.12 -10.83
CA LYS A 10 -8.74 13.92 -10.13
C LYS A 10 -9.74 13.17 -9.24
N LEU A 11 -9.26 12.30 -8.35
CA LEU A 11 -10.04 11.83 -7.18
C LEU A 11 -9.20 11.92 -5.91
N ARG A 12 -8.91 13.15 -5.46
CA ARG A 12 -7.86 13.43 -4.45
C ARG A 12 -8.39 14.14 -3.19
N LEU A 13 -9.55 13.78 -2.61
CA LEU A 13 -10.08 14.57 -1.46
C LEU A 13 -10.81 13.87 -0.29
N LEU A 14 -10.86 12.54 -0.14
CA LEU A 14 -11.48 11.95 1.08
C LEU A 14 -10.72 10.81 1.75
N ILE A 15 -9.71 10.23 1.09
CA ILE A 15 -8.96 9.09 1.66
C ILE A 15 -7.54 9.55 1.96
N PRO A 16 -7.10 9.54 3.24
CA PRO A 16 -5.73 9.87 3.57
C PRO A 16 -4.77 8.92 2.83
N PRO A 17 -3.64 9.42 2.29
CA PRO A 17 -2.73 8.57 1.55
C PRO A 17 -2.15 7.50 2.48
N ILE A 18 -2.48 6.24 2.19
CA ILE A 18 -1.98 5.06 2.90
C ILE A 18 -0.60 4.71 2.35
N LYS A 19 0.41 4.64 3.22
CA LYS A 19 1.76 4.22 2.85
C LYS A 19 2.07 2.85 3.44
N PHE A 20 2.61 1.95 2.61
CA PHE A 20 3.07 0.64 3.05
C PHE A 20 4.59 0.56 2.95
N ARG A 21 5.24 0.04 3.99
CA ARG A 21 6.69 -0.18 4.04
C ARG A 21 7.00 -1.54 4.63
N CYS A 22 8.01 -2.20 4.10
CA CYS A 22 8.45 -3.48 4.64
C CYS A 22 9.37 -3.23 5.84
N PRO A 23 9.14 -3.85 7.00
CA PRO A 23 10.04 -3.71 8.15
C PRO A 23 11.38 -4.43 7.94
N THR A 24 11.42 -5.44 7.08
CA THR A 24 12.61 -6.29 6.88
C THR A 24 13.57 -5.76 5.83
N CYS A 25 13.05 -5.38 4.65
CA CYS A 25 13.89 -4.90 3.55
C CYS A 25 13.76 -3.39 3.30
N HIS A 26 12.96 -2.69 4.11
CA HIS A 26 12.65 -1.27 3.98
C HIS A 26 12.01 -0.84 2.64
N GLY A 27 11.73 -1.79 1.75
CA GLY A 27 11.10 -1.56 0.46
C GLY A 27 9.62 -1.19 0.56
N CYS A 28 9.10 -0.62 -0.52
CA CYS A 28 7.71 -0.15 -0.62
C CYS A 28 6.89 -0.93 -1.66
N GLN A 29 7.46 -1.97 -2.29
CA GLN A 29 6.75 -2.83 -3.24
C GLN A 29 6.08 -3.99 -2.52
N TYR A 30 4.79 -4.19 -2.81
CA TYR A 30 3.96 -5.19 -2.15
C TYR A 30 2.88 -5.74 -3.05
N ARG A 31 2.34 -6.87 -2.60
CA ARG A 31 1.18 -7.55 -3.16
C ARG A 31 0.13 -7.68 -2.05
N PHE A 32 -1.14 -7.62 -2.44
CA PHE A 32 -2.25 -8.00 -1.58
C PHE A 32 -2.54 -9.51 -1.68
N SER A 33 -2.81 -10.14 -0.54
CA SER A 33 -3.17 -11.54 -0.43
C SER A 33 -4.28 -11.72 0.58
N LEU A 34 -5.41 -12.31 0.15
CA LEU A 34 -6.56 -12.60 1.01
C LEU A 34 -6.19 -13.53 2.18
N HIS A 35 -5.31 -14.50 1.91
CA HIS A 35 -4.81 -15.44 2.92
C HIS A 35 -3.92 -14.78 3.98
N SER A 36 -3.36 -13.61 3.68
CA SER A 36 -2.48 -12.87 4.58
C SER A 36 -3.24 -11.85 5.44
N ILE A 37 -4.57 -11.76 5.28
CA ILE A 37 -5.40 -10.86 6.08
C ILE A 37 -5.49 -11.40 7.50
N THR A 38 -5.05 -10.58 8.45
CA THR A 38 -5.09 -10.88 9.89
C THR A 38 -5.40 -9.60 10.66
N PRO A 39 -5.74 -9.67 11.95
CA PRO A 39 -5.90 -8.45 12.76
C PRO A 39 -4.67 -7.52 12.76
N LYS A 40 -3.46 -8.09 12.58
CA LYS A 40 -2.19 -7.35 12.48
C LYS A 40 -1.84 -6.92 11.06
N ASN A 41 -2.55 -7.43 10.05
CA ASN A 41 -2.39 -7.11 8.64
C ASN A 41 -3.77 -7.02 7.98
N PRO A 42 -4.59 -6.02 8.33
CA PRO A 42 -5.98 -5.95 7.85
C PRO A 42 -6.07 -5.74 6.34
N HIS A 43 -5.02 -5.18 5.73
CA HIS A 43 -4.96 -4.98 4.28
C HIS A 43 -4.44 -6.21 3.54
N GLY A 44 -3.92 -7.24 4.22
CA GLY A 44 -3.29 -8.39 3.57
C GLY A 44 -2.06 -8.01 2.73
N ALA A 45 -1.34 -6.95 3.10
CA ALA A 45 -0.23 -6.41 2.34
C ALA A 45 1.10 -7.07 2.74
N ASN A 46 1.76 -7.71 1.77
CA ASN A 46 3.02 -8.40 1.96
C ASN A 46 4.06 -7.90 0.96
N CYS A 47 5.31 -7.77 1.39
CA CYS A 47 6.40 -7.38 0.51
C CYS A 47 6.60 -8.41 -0.61
N ILE A 48 6.79 -7.95 -1.85
CA ILE A 48 7.02 -8.85 -3.00
C ILE A 48 8.35 -9.61 -2.86
N PHE A 49 9.35 -9.01 -2.23
CA PHE A 49 10.70 -9.59 -2.14
C PHE A 49 10.83 -10.60 -1.00
N CYS A 50 10.57 -10.16 0.24
CA CYS A 50 10.79 -10.99 1.43
C CYS A 50 9.52 -11.58 2.04
N LYS A 51 8.34 -11.33 1.43
CA LYS A 51 7.02 -11.83 1.87
C LYS A 51 6.57 -11.36 3.25
N ALA A 52 7.37 -10.57 3.97
CA ALA A 52 7.03 -10.00 5.26
C ALA A 52 5.79 -9.10 5.18
N THR A 53 4.98 -9.10 6.25
CA THR A 53 3.85 -8.19 6.42
C THR A 53 4.32 -6.75 6.40
N MET A 54 3.65 -5.90 5.65
CA MET A 54 3.98 -4.48 5.57
C MET A 54 3.45 -3.67 6.76
N THR A 55 4.23 -2.70 7.20
CA THR A 55 3.80 -1.65 8.13
C THR A 55 3.04 -0.58 7.37
N VAL A 56 1.88 -0.19 7.91
CA VAL A 56 0.97 0.79 7.31
C VAL A 56 1.05 2.12 8.05
N SER A 57 1.15 3.22 7.31
CA SER A 57 1.11 4.57 7.85
C SER A 57 -0.04 5.34 7.21
N TYR A 58 -0.97 5.81 8.04
CA TYR A 58 -2.05 6.72 7.65
C TYR A 58 -1.58 8.15 7.90
N LYS A 59 -1.55 9.00 6.88
CA LYS A 59 -1.38 10.44 7.12
C LYS A 59 -2.70 10.99 7.60
N ALA A 60 -2.85 11.21 8.91
CA ALA A 60 -3.94 12.03 9.42
C ALA A 60 -3.84 13.41 8.75
N PHE A 61 -4.97 13.91 8.23
CA PHE A 61 -5.06 15.29 7.79
C PHE A 61 -4.76 16.13 9.03
N ALA A 62 -3.62 16.83 9.05
CA ALA A 62 -3.33 17.78 10.12
C ALA A 62 -4.38 18.90 10.01
N SER A 63 -5.27 18.97 10.99
CA SER A 63 -6.14 20.12 11.27
C SER A 63 -5.33 21.31 11.75
#